data_AF-A0A142D6N2-F1
#
_entry.id   AF-A0A142D6N2-F1
#
_cell.length_a   1.000
_cell.length_b   1.000
_cell.length_c   1.000
_cell.angle_alpha   90.00
_cell.angle_beta   90.00
_cell.angle_gamma   90.00
#
_symmetry.space_group_name_H-M   'P 1'
#
loop_
_entity.id
_entity.type
_entity.pdbx_description
1 polymer ?
#
loop_
_entity_poly.entity_id
_entity_poly.type
_entity_poly.pdbx_seq_one_letter_code
_entity_poly.pdbx_strand_id
1 'polypeptide(L)'
;MRTYQLTPEQLERYRNGESIDDILKGEETEVTKKIDLTVEEYIDLRRQGFSDAVIAAIKNITKQQLYSWKRFRKEKIAQLEEELEQQGTESQETAENEPTDSETITEDTTEEAGIEWLKREAIHAHKLLTEKEKEIEHWKELFETAMADKERLHKEIIVLENEIQRLKEQANELRQQKDRREESWVDATRELRALRLYALQKLQKDVYDE
;
A
#
# COMPACT_ATOMS: atom_id res chain seq x y z
N MET A 1 2.54 -7.60 -11.20
CA MET A 1 2.50 -7.88 -9.76
C MET A 1 3.93 -8.12 -9.28
N ARG A 2 4.38 -7.44 -8.22
CA ARG A 2 5.69 -7.71 -7.60
C ARG A 2 5.51 -8.89 -6.64
N THR A 3 6.28 -9.96 -6.82
CA THR A 3 6.27 -11.11 -5.92
C THR A 3 7.31 -10.88 -4.83
N TYR A 4 6.88 -10.63 -3.59
CA TYR A 4 7.75 -10.52 -2.43
C TYR A 4 7.91 -11.91 -1.80
N GLN A 5 9.14 -12.32 -1.51
CA GLN A 5 9.41 -13.54 -0.74
C GLN A 5 9.65 -13.14 0.72
N LEU A 6 8.84 -13.68 1.63
CA LEU A 6 9.00 -13.48 3.08
C LEU A 6 10.20 -14.27 3.59
N THR A 7 10.95 -13.70 4.52
CA THR A 7 12.03 -14.39 5.23
C THR A 7 11.48 -15.48 6.17
N PRO A 8 12.29 -16.46 6.61
CA PRO A 8 11.81 -17.56 7.47
C PRO A 8 11.14 -17.08 8.77
N GLU A 9 11.64 -15.99 9.36
CA GLU A 9 11.10 -15.39 10.58
C GLU A 9 9.75 -14.68 10.34
N GLN A 10 9.61 -14.02 9.19
CA GLN A 10 8.35 -13.40 8.75
C GLN A 10 7.28 -14.46 8.44
N LEU A 11 7.68 -15.62 7.91
CA LEU A 11 6.79 -16.76 7.69
C LEU A 11 6.28 -17.36 9.00
N GLU A 12 7.10 -17.42 10.05
CA GLU A 12 6.67 -17.86 11.38
C GLU A 12 5.68 -16.88 12.00
N ARG A 13 5.94 -15.57 11.90
CA ARG A 13 5.02 -14.53 12.37
C ARG A 13 3.69 -14.56 11.62
N TYR A 14 3.73 -14.78 10.30
CA TYR A 14 2.53 -14.96 9.50
C TYR A 14 1.75 -16.22 9.89
N ARG A 15 2.44 -17.34 10.15
CA ARG A 15 1.81 -18.58 10.66
C ARG A 15 1.21 -18.40 12.05
N ASN A 16 1.74 -17.49 12.85
CA ASN A 16 1.21 -17.12 14.17
C ASN A 16 0.02 -16.15 14.09
N GLY A 17 -0.39 -15.74 12.88
CA GLY A 17 -1.61 -14.95 12.65
C GLY A 17 -1.40 -13.45 12.57
N GLU A 18 -0.15 -12.95 12.50
CA GLU A 18 0.10 -11.53 12.22
C GLU A 18 -0.19 -11.18 10.75
N SER A 19 -0.76 -9.99 10.52
CA SER A 19 -1.03 -9.48 9.18
C SER A 19 0.26 -9.25 8.40
N ILE A 20 0.25 -9.56 7.10
CA ILE A 20 1.38 -9.32 6.19
C ILE A 20 1.80 -7.84 6.23
N ASP A 21 0.85 -6.92 6.35
CA ASP A 21 1.14 -5.48 6.44
C ASP A 21 1.90 -5.10 7.72
N ASP A 22 1.65 -5.79 8.84
CA ASP A 22 2.33 -5.54 10.11
C ASP A 22 3.70 -6.21 10.17
N ILE A 23 3.84 -7.36 9.51
CA ILE A 23 5.12 -8.07 9.35
C ILE A 23 6.07 -7.25 8.46
N LEU A 24 5.55 -6.65 7.38
CA LEU A 24 6.32 -5.79 6.47
C LEU A 24 6.59 -4.41 7.07
N LYS A 25 5.70 -3.85 7.90
CA LYS A 25 5.94 -2.60 8.64
C LYS A 25 7.09 -2.69 9.64
N GLY A 26 7.35 -3.87 10.19
CA GLY A 26 8.46 -4.09 11.13
C GLY A 26 9.84 -3.80 10.53
N GLU A 27 9.97 -3.82 9.19
CA GLU A 27 11.20 -3.47 8.47
C GLU A 27 11.28 -1.99 8.07
N GLU A 28 10.18 -1.21 8.15
CA GLU A 28 10.18 0.20 7.74
C GLU A 28 10.70 1.17 8.83
N THR A 29 11.00 0.70 10.04
CA THR A 29 11.35 1.59 11.16
C THR A 29 12.85 1.76 11.42
N GLU A 30 13.65 2.00 10.38
CA GLU A 30 14.88 2.80 10.53
C GLU A 30 14.71 4.23 10.00
N VAL A 31 13.55 4.57 9.41
CA VAL A 31 13.31 5.89 8.83
C VAL A 31 12.42 6.72 9.74
N THR A 32 12.99 7.26 10.82
CA THR A 32 12.71 8.63 11.29
C THR A 32 13.70 9.01 12.40
N LYS A 33 14.99 9.16 12.07
CA LYS A 33 15.76 10.19 12.77
C LYS A 33 15.18 11.52 12.29
N LYS A 34 14.61 12.33 13.20
CA LYS A 34 14.19 13.70 12.87
C LYS A 34 15.41 14.40 12.29
N ILE A 35 15.26 14.90 11.07
CA ILE A 35 16.29 15.69 10.41
C ILE A 35 16.28 17.06 11.08
N ASP A 36 17.26 17.31 11.95
CA ASP A 36 17.52 18.61 12.57
C ASP A 36 18.25 19.55 11.59
N LEU A 37 17.62 19.75 10.42
CA LEU A 37 18.05 20.70 9.40
C LEU A 37 16.86 21.58 9.02
N THR A 38 16.98 22.88 9.31
CA THR A 38 16.03 23.90 8.86
C THR A 38 16.37 24.34 7.43
N VAL A 39 15.41 25.00 6.76
CA VAL A 39 15.59 25.45 5.36
C VAL A 39 16.64 26.55 5.26
N GLU A 40 16.64 27.48 6.21
CA GLU A 40 17.59 28.59 6.31
C GLU A 40 19.03 28.09 6.47
N GLU A 41 19.26 27.15 7.40
CA GLU A 41 20.59 26.57 7.62
C GLU A 41 21.15 25.86 6.38
N TYR A 42 20.28 25.23 5.58
CA TYR A 42 20.69 24.59 4.33
C TYR A 42 21.12 25.63 3.27
N ILE A 43 20.40 26.74 3.15
CA ILE A 43 20.71 27.82 2.20
C ILE A 43 22.02 28.52 2.60
N ASP A 44 22.23 28.75 3.89
CA ASP A 44 23.47 29.36 4.41
C ASP A 44 24.70 28.49 4.13
N LEU A 45 24.60 27.19 4.38
CA LEU A 45 25.68 26.24 4.08
C LEU A 45 25.96 26.15 2.57
N ARG A 46 24.93 26.31 1.74
CA ARG A 46 25.07 26.32 0.28
C ARG A 46 25.72 27.61 -0.22
N ARG A 47 25.42 28.76 0.39
CA ARG A 47 26.13 30.04 0.16
C ARG A 47 27.59 29.99 0.57
N GLN A 48 27.91 29.28 1.65
CA GLN A 48 29.30 29.02 2.08
C GLN A 48 30.07 28.07 1.13
N GLY A 49 29.42 27.54 0.09
CA GLY A 49 30.04 26.70 -0.93
C GLY A 49 30.12 25.21 -0.56
N PHE A 50 29.43 24.77 0.51
CA PHE A 50 29.38 23.35 0.84
C PHE A 50 28.51 22.59 -0.17
N SER A 51 29.02 21.46 -0.66
CA SER A 51 28.24 20.55 -1.49
C SER A 51 27.22 19.75 -0.67
N ASP A 52 26.13 19.30 -1.30
CA ASP A 52 25.08 18.49 -0.67
C ASP A 52 25.66 17.26 0.07
N ALA A 53 26.78 16.68 -0.40
CA ALA A 53 27.46 15.57 0.27
C ALA A 53 28.13 15.98 1.60
N VAL A 54 28.71 17.18 1.66
CA VAL A 54 29.36 17.73 2.86
C VAL A 54 28.29 18.17 3.86
N ILE A 55 27.20 18.78 3.39
CA ILE A 55 26.06 19.17 4.23
C ILE A 55 25.44 17.94 4.90
N ALA A 56 25.26 16.84 4.15
CA ALA A 56 24.77 15.58 4.69
C ALA A 56 25.70 15.01 5.79
N ALA A 57 27.02 15.09 5.59
CA ALA A 57 28.01 14.65 6.57
C ALA A 57 28.02 15.52 7.84
N ILE A 58 27.98 16.86 7.69
CA ILE A 58 27.92 17.82 8.81
C ILE A 58 26.70 17.57 9.69
N LYS A 59 25.56 17.28 9.05
CA LYS A 59 24.29 17.05 9.74
C LYS A 59 24.05 15.60 10.15
N ASN A 60 25.01 14.69 9.93
CA ASN A 60 24.89 13.25 10.21
C ASN A 60 23.65 12.59 9.58
N ILE A 61 23.32 13.00 8.35
CA ILE A 61 22.17 12.53 7.57
C ILE A 61 22.68 11.76 6.35
N THR A 62 21.93 10.75 5.90
CA THR A 62 22.27 10.05 4.65
C THR A 62 21.97 10.93 3.42
N LYS A 63 22.70 10.74 2.31
CA LYS A 63 22.46 11.47 1.06
C LYS A 63 21.01 11.32 0.56
N GLN A 64 20.42 10.14 0.75
CA GLN A 64 19.02 9.85 0.38
C GLN A 64 18.01 10.63 1.25
N GLN A 65 18.28 10.75 2.55
CA GLN A 65 17.45 11.54 3.46
C GLN A 65 17.53 13.04 3.16
N LEU A 66 18.72 13.56 2.79
CA LEU A 66 18.84 14.97 2.35
C LEU A 66 18.09 15.20 1.03
N TYR A 67 18.19 14.25 0.09
CA TYR A 67 17.48 14.32 -1.19
C TYR A 67 15.96 14.34 -1.01
N SER A 68 15.41 13.43 -0.19
CA SER A 68 13.97 13.41 0.11
C SER A 68 13.55 14.69 0.84
N TRP A 69 14.31 15.14 1.84
CA TRP A 69 14.05 16.38 2.57
C TRP A 69 13.99 17.61 1.65
N LYS A 70 14.93 17.71 0.69
CA LYS A 70 14.98 18.78 -0.32
C LYS A 70 13.80 18.71 -1.27
N ARG A 71 13.41 17.50 -1.70
CA ARG A 71 12.23 17.30 -2.55
C ARG A 71 10.95 17.80 -1.87
N PHE A 72 10.77 17.51 -0.59
CA PHE A 72 9.58 17.93 0.17
C PHE A 72 9.54 19.44 0.47
N ARG A 73 10.68 20.13 0.43
CA ARG A 73 10.79 21.56 0.75
C ARG A 73 11.24 22.42 -0.43
N LYS A 74 11.17 21.88 -1.65
CA LYS A 74 11.66 22.53 -2.87
C LYS A 74 11.06 23.91 -3.10
N GLU A 75 9.75 24.06 -2.87
CA GLU A 75 9.04 25.33 -3.00
C GLU A 75 9.52 26.36 -1.98
N LYS A 76 9.67 25.96 -0.71
CA LYS A 76 10.15 26.85 0.36
C LYS A 76 11.62 27.26 0.17
N ILE A 77 12.45 26.38 -0.38
CA ILE A 77 13.83 26.70 -0.75
C ILE A 77 13.84 27.74 -1.88
N ALA A 78 13.02 27.56 -2.92
CA ALA A 78 12.94 28.49 -4.04
C ALA A 78 12.43 29.88 -3.61
N GLN A 79 11.38 29.92 -2.77
CA GLN A 79 10.85 31.18 -2.23
C GLN A 79 11.90 31.95 -1.42
N LEU A 80 12.64 31.27 -0.54
CA LEU A 80 13.69 31.92 0.25
C LEU A 80 14.90 32.33 -0.60
N GLU A 81 15.28 31.56 -1.62
CA GLU A 81 16.31 31.94 -2.59
C GLU A 81 15.90 33.22 -3.35
N GLU A 82 14.63 33.33 -3.77
CA GLU A 82 14.07 34.51 -4.47
C GLU A 82 13.95 35.75 -3.57
N GLU A 83 13.45 35.60 -2.33
CA GLU A 83 13.37 36.69 -1.34
C GLU A 83 14.76 37.24 -0.99
N LEU A 84 15.78 36.37 -0.93
CA LEU A 84 17.17 36.74 -0.66
C LEU A 84 17.88 37.39 -1.86
N GLU A 85 17.49 37.06 -3.10
CA GLU A 85 17.97 37.75 -4.30
C GLU A 85 17.38 39.17 -4.39
N GLN A 86 16.09 39.32 -4.07
CA GLN A 86 15.42 40.63 -4.03
C GLN A 86 16.04 41.59 -2.98
N GLN A 87 16.41 41.08 -1.79
CA GLN A 87 17.15 41.87 -0.79
C GLN A 87 18.59 42.24 -1.22
N GLY A 88 19.23 41.42 -2.06
CA GLY A 88 20.55 41.70 -2.62
C GLY A 88 20.52 42.83 -3.65
N THR A 89 19.46 42.92 -4.47
CA THR A 89 19.25 43.99 -5.44
C THR A 89 18.88 45.33 -4.81
N GLU A 90 18.11 45.35 -3.71
CA GLU A 90 17.75 46.61 -3.02
C GLU A 90 18.95 47.34 -2.37
N SER A 91 20.06 46.64 -2.13
CA SER A 91 21.28 47.26 -1.57
C SER A 91 22.25 47.81 -2.63
N GLN A 92 21.96 47.66 -3.93
CA GLN A 92 22.90 48.02 -5.00
C GLN A 92 22.33 49.01 -6.06
N GLU A 93 21.08 49.46 -5.93
CA GLU A 93 20.48 50.51 -6.77
C GLU A 93 20.46 51.89 -6.06
N THR A 94 21.63 52.48 -5.82
CA THR A 94 21.76 53.94 -5.71
C THR A 94 23.01 54.41 -6.45
N ALA A 95 23.07 54.16 -7.76
CA ALA A 95 23.97 54.88 -8.64
C ALA A 95 23.43 54.91 -10.09
N GLU A 96 23.06 56.12 -10.49
CA GLU A 96 23.15 56.66 -11.86
C GLU A 96 22.15 56.22 -12.95
N ASN A 97 21.19 57.12 -13.18
CA ASN A 97 20.99 57.90 -14.42
C ASN A 97 19.62 57.79 -15.12
N GLU A 98 19.13 59.00 -15.42
CA GLU A 98 17.90 59.41 -16.10
C GLU A 98 17.89 59.08 -17.62
N PRO A 99 16.73 59.28 -18.30
CA PRO A 99 16.30 58.50 -19.45
C PRO A 99 16.75 59.07 -20.79
N THR A 100 16.69 58.26 -21.86
CA THR A 100 16.74 58.77 -23.23
C THR A 100 15.88 57.92 -24.16
N ASP A 101 14.87 58.56 -24.73
CA ASP A 101 14.06 58.09 -25.85
C ASP A 101 14.93 57.65 -27.03
N SER A 102 14.63 56.49 -27.62
CA SER A 102 14.81 56.28 -29.07
C SER A 102 14.06 55.04 -29.58
N GLU A 103 13.19 55.30 -30.55
CA GLU A 103 12.98 54.49 -31.77
C GLU A 103 12.21 53.17 -31.65
N THR A 104 10.89 53.36 -31.74
CA THR A 104 9.96 52.48 -32.46
C THR A 104 10.50 52.05 -33.84
N ILE A 105 10.25 50.76 -34.19
CA ILE A 105 10.28 50.09 -35.52
C ILE A 105 11.04 48.73 -35.55
N THR A 106 11.48 48.16 -34.43
CA THR A 106 11.98 46.74 -34.42
C THR A 106 11.26 45.76 -33.49
N GLU A 107 10.36 46.22 -32.62
CA GLU A 107 9.67 45.37 -31.63
C GLU A 107 8.70 44.35 -32.24
N ASP A 108 7.94 44.71 -33.28
CA ASP A 108 6.88 43.86 -33.86
C ASP A 108 7.38 42.47 -34.28
N THR A 109 8.59 42.38 -34.86
CA THR A 109 9.13 41.08 -35.33
C THR A 109 9.56 40.15 -34.20
N THR A 110 9.95 40.71 -33.05
CA THR A 110 10.34 39.94 -31.87
C THR A 110 9.13 39.45 -31.08
N GLU A 111 8.08 40.28 -31.01
CA GLU A 111 6.80 39.91 -30.42
C GLU A 111 6.10 38.84 -31.26
N GLU A 112 6.14 38.94 -32.58
CA GLU A 112 5.51 37.96 -33.48
C GLU A 112 6.18 36.57 -33.39
N ALA A 113 7.52 36.53 -33.25
CA ALA A 113 8.25 35.29 -32.97
C ALA A 113 7.92 34.71 -31.58
N GLY A 114 7.74 35.56 -30.57
CA GLY A 114 7.28 35.16 -29.23
C GLY A 114 5.86 34.57 -29.25
N ILE A 115 4.94 35.19 -30.00
CA ILE A 115 3.57 34.73 -30.21
C ILE A 115 3.57 33.37 -30.93
N GLU A 116 4.43 33.16 -31.92
CA GLU A 116 4.56 31.85 -32.57
C GLU A 116 5.09 30.76 -31.64
N TRP A 117 6.07 31.07 -30.81
CA TRP A 117 6.58 30.13 -29.80
C TRP A 117 5.47 29.75 -28.81
N LEU A 118 4.72 30.73 -28.31
CA LEU A 118 3.59 30.50 -27.41
C LEU A 118 2.49 29.65 -28.05
N LYS A 119 2.19 29.85 -29.34
CA LYS A 119 1.24 29.00 -30.07
C LYS A 119 1.72 27.54 -30.15
N ARG A 120 3.01 27.31 -30.40
CA ARG A 120 3.59 25.95 -30.43
C ARG A 120 3.55 25.30 -29.05
N GLU A 121 3.90 26.06 -28.01
CA GLU A 121 3.86 25.58 -26.63
C GLU A 121 2.42 25.27 -26.18
N ALA A 122 1.45 26.12 -26.51
CA ALA A 122 0.04 25.88 -26.23
C ALA A 122 -0.49 24.61 -26.92
N ILE A 123 -0.09 24.37 -28.17
CA ILE A 123 -0.44 23.13 -28.89
C ILE A 123 0.20 21.91 -28.21
N HIS A 124 1.45 22.02 -27.78
CA HIS A 124 2.15 20.94 -27.08
C HIS A 124 1.49 20.64 -25.73
N ALA A 125 1.20 21.67 -24.92
CA ALA A 125 0.50 21.54 -23.65
C ALA A 125 -0.90 20.94 -23.84
N HIS A 126 -1.64 21.35 -24.87
CA HIS A 126 -2.95 20.77 -25.18
C HIS A 126 -2.84 19.29 -25.56
N LYS A 127 -1.87 18.92 -26.42
CA LYS A 127 -1.63 17.50 -26.75
C LYS A 127 -1.33 16.68 -25.51
N LEU A 128 -0.44 17.16 -24.64
CA LEU A 128 -0.11 16.50 -23.38
C LEU A 128 -1.34 16.35 -22.48
N LEU A 129 -2.17 17.40 -22.38
CA LEU A 129 -3.44 17.34 -21.65
C LEU A 129 -4.36 16.27 -22.21
N THR A 130 -4.57 16.22 -23.53
CA THR A 130 -5.43 15.20 -24.15
C THR A 130 -4.92 13.77 -23.96
N GLU A 131 -3.60 13.58 -23.89
CA GLU A 131 -3.00 12.27 -23.57
C GLU A 131 -3.28 11.89 -22.12
N LYS A 132 -3.12 12.84 -21.18
CA LYS A 132 -3.41 12.61 -19.77
C LYS A 132 -4.90 12.38 -19.49
N GLU A 133 -5.78 13.06 -20.20
CA GLU A 133 -7.23 12.82 -20.14
C GLU A 133 -7.56 11.39 -20.57
N LYS A 134 -6.97 10.89 -21.67
CA LYS A 134 -7.15 9.50 -22.11
C LYS A 134 -6.60 8.49 -21.11
N GLU A 135 -5.43 8.76 -20.52
CA GLU A 135 -4.87 7.91 -19.47
C GLU A 135 -5.82 7.87 -18.26
N ILE A 136 -6.35 9.01 -17.82
CA ILE A 136 -7.31 9.10 -16.72
C ILE A 136 -8.57 8.30 -17.05
N GLU A 137 -9.12 8.43 -18.25
CA GLU A 137 -10.31 7.69 -18.69
C GLU A 137 -10.05 6.18 -18.64
N HIS A 138 -8.90 5.74 -19.16
CA HIS A 138 -8.51 4.34 -19.12
C HIS A 138 -8.37 3.81 -17.68
N TRP A 139 -7.77 4.59 -16.77
CA TRP A 139 -7.68 4.21 -15.37
C TRP A 139 -9.04 4.15 -14.68
N LYS A 140 -9.99 5.02 -15.03
CA LYS A 140 -11.37 4.94 -14.51
C LYS A 140 -12.04 3.65 -14.97
N GLU A 141 -11.95 3.29 -16.25
CA GLU A 141 -12.52 2.04 -16.78
C GLU A 141 -11.92 0.80 -16.07
N LEU A 142 -10.60 0.77 -15.90
CA LEU A 142 -9.92 -0.30 -15.16
C LEU A 142 -10.36 -0.36 -13.69
N PHE A 143 -10.57 0.79 -13.06
CA PHE A 143 -11.05 0.86 -11.69
C PHE A 143 -12.49 0.36 -11.58
N GLU A 144 -13.39 0.80 -12.45
CA GLU A 144 -14.79 0.37 -12.47
C GLU A 144 -14.92 -1.14 -12.71
N THR A 145 -14.16 -1.68 -13.66
CA THR A 145 -14.12 -3.13 -13.91
C THR A 145 -13.59 -3.90 -12.71
N ALA A 146 -12.50 -3.44 -12.08
CA ALA A 146 -11.97 -4.04 -10.87
C ALA A 146 -12.95 -3.99 -9.68
N MET A 147 -13.70 -2.89 -9.55
CA MET A 147 -14.73 -2.75 -8.53
C MET A 147 -15.91 -3.70 -8.77
N ALA A 148 -16.36 -3.84 -10.01
CA ALA A 148 -17.40 -4.80 -10.38
C ALA A 148 -16.96 -6.26 -10.11
N ASP A 149 -15.72 -6.59 -10.44
CA ASP A 149 -15.14 -7.90 -10.12
C ASP A 149 -15.04 -8.15 -8.61
N LYS A 150 -14.60 -7.15 -7.84
CA LYS A 150 -14.57 -7.21 -6.38
C LYS A 150 -15.96 -7.48 -5.80
N GLU A 151 -16.98 -6.78 -6.27
CA GLU A 151 -18.37 -7.00 -5.83
C GLU A 151 -18.88 -8.40 -6.18
N ARG A 152 -18.55 -8.89 -7.38
CA ARG A 152 -18.89 -10.27 -7.80
C ARG A 152 -18.25 -11.30 -6.87
N LEU A 153 -16.96 -11.16 -6.60
CA LEU A 153 -16.24 -12.05 -5.69
C LEU A 153 -16.79 -11.97 -4.26
N HIS A 154 -17.16 -10.79 -3.78
CA HIS A 154 -17.77 -10.64 -2.45
C HIS A 154 -19.11 -11.39 -2.34
N LYS A 155 -19.95 -11.33 -3.39
CA LYS A 155 -21.21 -12.10 -3.45
C LYS A 155 -20.94 -13.60 -3.44
N GLU A 156 -19.95 -14.07 -4.19
CA GLU A 156 -19.55 -15.47 -4.22
C GLU A 156 -19.04 -15.95 -2.86
N ILE A 157 -18.22 -15.14 -2.17
CA ILE A 157 -17.75 -15.43 -0.80
C ILE A 157 -18.94 -15.64 0.14
N ILE A 158 -19.94 -14.76 0.12
CA ILE A 158 -21.14 -14.89 0.97
C ILE A 158 -21.88 -16.20 0.67
N VAL A 159 -22.03 -16.56 -0.61
CA VAL A 159 -22.69 -17.83 -1.01
C VAL A 159 -21.90 -19.03 -0.50
N LEU A 160 -20.58 -19.03 -0.66
CA LEU A 160 -19.71 -20.11 -0.19
C LEU A 160 -19.69 -20.21 1.33
N GLU A 161 -19.70 -19.10 2.06
CA GLU A 161 -19.80 -19.07 3.52
C GLU A 161 -21.10 -19.71 4.01
N ASN A 162 -22.23 -19.39 3.36
CA ASN A 162 -23.52 -20.00 3.68
C ASN A 162 -23.51 -21.52 3.41
N GLU A 163 -22.92 -21.95 2.28
CA GLU A 163 -22.82 -23.38 1.97
C GLU A 163 -21.89 -24.11 2.96
N ILE A 164 -20.78 -23.48 3.37
CA ILE A 164 -19.90 -24.01 4.42
C ILE A 164 -20.66 -24.18 5.73
N GLN A 165 -21.49 -23.21 6.12
CA GLN A 165 -22.31 -23.31 7.33
C GLN A 165 -23.31 -24.47 7.23
N ARG A 166 -24.00 -24.60 6.10
CA ARG A 166 -24.93 -25.71 5.85
C ARG A 166 -24.24 -27.07 5.90
N LEU A 167 -23.07 -27.21 5.27
CA LEU A 167 -22.30 -28.45 5.28
C LEU A 167 -21.80 -28.79 6.69
N LYS A 168 -21.43 -27.80 7.49
CA LYS A 168 -21.06 -28.00 8.91
C LYS A 168 -22.24 -28.53 9.73
N GLU A 169 -23.44 -27.99 9.53
CA GLU A 169 -24.66 -28.46 10.19
C GLU A 169 -24.96 -29.92 9.79
N GLN A 170 -24.90 -30.25 8.50
CA GLN A 170 -25.08 -31.61 8.02
C GLN A 170 -24.04 -32.58 8.58
N ALA A 171 -22.78 -32.17 8.66
CA ALA A 171 -21.72 -32.97 9.25
C ALA A 171 -21.97 -33.23 10.75
N ASN A 172 -22.47 -32.24 11.48
CA ASN A 172 -22.83 -32.40 12.89
C ASN A 172 -24.02 -33.34 13.06
N GLU A 173 -25.05 -33.23 12.23
CA GLU A 173 -26.21 -34.13 12.26
C GLU A 173 -25.78 -35.58 11.98
N LEU A 174 -24.96 -35.81 10.96
CA LEU A 174 -24.44 -37.15 10.64
C LEU A 174 -23.57 -37.72 11.77
N ARG A 175 -22.76 -36.89 12.44
CA ARG A 175 -22.00 -37.31 13.62
C ARG A 175 -22.91 -37.75 14.74
N GLN A 176 -23.93 -36.97 15.09
CA GLN A 176 -24.90 -37.35 16.12
C GLN A 176 -25.64 -38.64 15.77
N GLN A 177 -26.04 -38.81 14.51
CA GLN A 177 -26.69 -40.04 14.06
C GLN A 177 -25.76 -41.26 14.13
N LYS A 178 -24.49 -41.09 13.77
CA LYS A 178 -23.47 -42.13 13.93
C LYS A 178 -23.34 -42.53 15.39
N ASP A 179 -23.18 -41.56 16.29
CA ASP A 179 -22.97 -41.81 17.72
C ASP A 179 -24.18 -42.56 18.32
N ARG A 180 -25.42 -42.13 18.00
CA ARG A 180 -26.64 -42.84 18.44
C ARG A 180 -26.72 -44.28 17.92
N ARG A 181 -26.33 -44.51 16.66
CA ARG A 181 -26.31 -45.86 16.07
C ARG A 181 -25.24 -46.73 16.71
N GLU A 182 -24.09 -46.15 17.04
CA GLU A 182 -23.01 -46.86 17.73
C GLU A 182 -23.43 -47.27 19.14
N GLU A 183 -24.07 -46.39 19.90
CA GLU A 183 -24.65 -46.72 21.22
C GLU A 183 -25.66 -47.87 21.10
N SER A 184 -26.62 -47.76 20.18
CA SER A 184 -27.62 -48.82 19.95
C SER A 184 -26.98 -50.16 19.54
N TRP A 185 -25.92 -50.12 18.73
CA TRP A 185 -25.20 -51.33 18.34
C TRP A 185 -24.46 -51.97 19.50
N VAL A 186 -23.87 -51.17 20.40
CA VAL A 186 -23.22 -51.66 21.63
C VAL A 186 -24.23 -52.34 22.54
N ASP A 187 -25.41 -51.74 22.75
CA ASP A 187 -26.47 -52.31 23.58
C ASP A 187 -26.99 -53.63 23.00
N ALA A 188 -27.30 -53.66 21.70
CA ALA A 188 -27.73 -54.88 21.02
C ALA A 188 -26.67 -56.00 21.13
N THR A 189 -25.39 -55.64 21.01
CA THR A 189 -24.28 -56.60 21.17
C THR A 189 -24.21 -57.15 22.59
N ARG A 190 -24.44 -56.30 23.60
CA ARG A 190 -24.47 -56.70 25.01
C ARG A 190 -25.65 -57.64 25.30
N GLU A 191 -26.84 -57.29 24.84
CA GLU A 191 -28.04 -58.12 24.98
C GLU A 191 -27.87 -59.49 24.32
N LEU A 192 -27.32 -59.50 23.09
CA LEU A 192 -27.09 -60.73 22.34
C LEU A 192 -26.08 -61.64 23.06
N ARG A 193 -25.03 -61.10 23.66
CA ARG A 193 -24.11 -61.87 24.52
C ARG A 193 -24.82 -62.43 25.75
N ALA A 194 -25.65 -61.64 26.43
CA ALA A 194 -26.41 -62.11 27.58
C ALA A 194 -27.38 -63.24 27.22
N LEU A 195 -28.11 -63.11 26.10
CA LEU A 195 -29.00 -64.15 25.59
C LEU A 195 -28.25 -65.43 25.23
N ARG A 196 -27.08 -65.32 24.59
CA ARG A 196 -26.22 -66.49 24.30
C ARG A 196 -25.79 -67.22 25.58
N LEU A 197 -25.35 -66.47 26.60
CA LEU A 197 -24.96 -67.05 27.89
C LEU A 197 -26.15 -67.73 28.59
N TYR A 198 -27.31 -67.06 28.59
CA TYR A 198 -28.53 -67.62 29.16
C TYR A 198 -28.94 -68.92 28.45
N ALA A 199 -28.93 -68.94 27.11
CA ALA A 199 -29.27 -70.12 26.33
C ALA A 199 -28.32 -71.29 26.62
N LEU A 200 -27.01 -71.02 26.72
CA LEU A 200 -26.01 -72.03 27.09
C LEU A 200 -26.26 -72.58 28.50
N GLN A 201 -26.50 -71.71 29.48
CA GLN A 201 -26.78 -72.12 30.85
C GLN A 201 -28.06 -72.95 30.94
N LYS A 202 -29.11 -72.56 30.19
CA LYS A 202 -30.37 -73.31 30.13
C LYS A 202 -30.15 -74.70 29.53
N LEU A 203 -29.46 -74.79 28.39
CA LEU A 203 -29.11 -76.08 27.78
C LEU A 203 -28.30 -76.97 28.73
N GLN A 204 -27.37 -76.39 29.49
CA GLN A 204 -26.60 -77.15 30.47
C GLN A 204 -27.49 -77.74 31.55
N LYS A 205 -28.43 -76.97 32.10
CA LYS A 205 -29.41 -77.48 33.08
C LYS A 205 -30.27 -78.58 32.47
N ASP A 206 -30.83 -78.33 31.30
CA ASP A 206 -31.75 -79.26 30.62
C ASP A 206 -31.06 -80.59 30.24
N VAL A 207 -29.72 -80.61 30.05
CA VAL A 207 -28.96 -81.82 29.66
C VAL A 207 -28.36 -82.57 30.86
N TYR A 208 -27.97 -81.86 31.92
CA TYR A 208 -27.18 -82.44 33.02
C TYR A 208 -27.90 -82.46 34.38
N ASP A 209 -29.01 -81.75 34.55
CA ASP A 209 -29.78 -81.70 35.80
C ASP A 209 -31.11 -82.51 35.73
N GLU A 210 -31.25 -83.45 34.78
CA GLU A 210 -32.25 -84.56 34.82
C GLU A 210 -31.76 -85.72 35.71
#